data_AF-A0A163KSD2-F1
#
_entry.id   AF-A0A163KSD2-F1
#
_cell.length_a   1.000
_cell.length_b   1.000
_cell.length_c   1.000
_cell.angle_alpha   90.00
_cell.angle_beta   90.00
_cell.angle_gamma   90.00
#
_symmetry.space_group_name_H-M   'P 1'
#
loop_
_entity.id
_entity.type
_entity.pdbx_description
1 polymer ?
#
loop_
_entity_poly.entity_id
_entity_poly.type
_entity_poly.pdbx_seq_one_letter_code
_entity_poly.pdbx_strand_id
1 'polypeptide(L)'
;MSGTLEINNINLEDLGEVKLKIYQEYLKGKLEILFPNTDVRTEWDAMRDERALNIYSPRVDVAVGPFATHQRHELDYNDMFNVNRIRGFVERLITYNRDNLYRYGDFVEAGTYENIIYQNLNARCFMAIEIENKVSRKHLMGGAINASALGRLGVVIPWTDDKLKAFVRLVRYLHYLKEADKNTFNTTNMLIVTKEQFHTALSDVIRV
;
A
#
# COMPACT_ATOMS: atom_id res chain seq x y z
N MET A 1 -17.27 15.68 -25.40
CA MET A 1 -16.55 16.42 -24.35
C MET A 1 -15.92 15.40 -23.42
N SER A 2 -14.73 14.91 -23.77
CA SER A 2 -13.96 13.95 -22.97
C SER A 2 -13.06 14.73 -22.01
N GLY A 3 -13.43 14.73 -20.74
CA GLY A 3 -12.66 15.36 -19.66
C GLY A 3 -11.43 14.54 -19.29
N THR A 4 -10.49 14.41 -20.22
CA THR A 4 -9.12 13.96 -19.93
C THR A 4 -8.39 15.17 -19.35
N LEU A 5 -8.71 15.54 -18.11
CA LEU A 5 -7.89 16.46 -17.33
C LEU A 5 -6.47 15.88 -17.27
N GLU A 6 -5.46 16.72 -17.48
CA GLU A 6 -4.05 16.36 -17.41
C GLU A 6 -3.68 15.88 -15.99
N ILE A 7 -3.93 14.61 -15.67
CA ILE A 7 -3.61 13.98 -14.36
C ILE A 7 -2.09 13.85 -14.16
N ASN A 8 -1.28 14.18 -15.17
CA ASN A 8 0.16 13.97 -15.14
C ASN A 8 0.92 14.93 -14.23
N ASN A 9 0.37 16.11 -13.91
CA ASN A 9 1.02 17.17 -13.15
C ASN A 9 0.11 17.72 -12.04
N ILE A 10 -0.17 16.92 -11.01
CA ILE A 10 -0.78 17.45 -9.79
C ILE A 10 0.33 18.10 -8.96
N ASN A 11 0.20 19.40 -8.66
CA ASN A 11 1.04 20.07 -7.68
C ASN A 11 0.72 19.50 -6.29
N LEU A 12 1.73 18.92 -5.63
CA LEU A 12 1.55 18.29 -4.32
C LEU A 12 1.19 19.31 -3.22
N GLU A 13 1.62 20.56 -3.36
CA GLU A 13 1.35 21.64 -2.40
C GLU A 13 -0.11 22.13 -2.50
N ASP A 14 -0.73 21.99 -3.68
CA ASP A 14 -2.15 22.25 -3.93
C ASP A 14 -3.04 21.06 -3.50
N LEU A 15 -2.47 19.97 -2.94
CA LEU A 15 -3.22 18.75 -2.58
C LEU A 15 -4.14 18.88 -1.36
N GLY A 16 -4.31 20.08 -0.79
CA GLY A 16 -5.07 20.36 0.44
C GLY A 16 -6.29 19.47 0.69
N GLU A 17 -7.48 19.88 0.25
CA GLU A 17 -8.68 19.02 0.23
C GLU A 17 -8.84 18.33 -1.12
N VAL A 18 -7.81 17.64 -1.60
CA VAL A 18 -8.02 16.74 -2.73
C VAL A 18 -9.03 15.69 -2.33
N LYS A 19 -10.11 15.59 -3.11
CA LYS A 19 -11.07 14.49 -2.98
C LYS A 19 -10.28 13.21 -3.19
N LEU A 20 -10.30 12.31 -2.19
CA LEU A 20 -9.65 11.00 -2.20
C LEU A 20 -9.62 10.34 -3.59
N LYS A 21 -10.77 10.38 -4.28
CA LYS A 21 -10.95 9.87 -5.64
C LYS A 21 -9.96 10.44 -6.68
N ILE A 22 -9.67 11.74 -6.66
CA ILE A 22 -8.70 12.35 -7.58
C ILE A 22 -7.30 11.80 -7.31
N TYR A 23 -6.94 11.62 -6.04
CA TYR A 23 -5.64 11.06 -5.68
C TYR A 23 -5.54 9.56 -6.03
N GLN A 24 -6.63 8.80 -5.86
CA GLN A 24 -6.70 7.41 -6.31
C GLN A 24 -6.46 7.30 -7.83
N GLU A 25 -7.13 8.12 -8.65
CA GLU A 25 -6.94 8.14 -10.11
C GLU A 25 -5.54 8.60 -10.50
N TYR A 26 -4.97 9.55 -9.77
CA TYR A 26 -3.58 9.96 -9.94
C TYR A 26 -2.59 8.81 -9.70
N LEU A 27 -2.75 8.10 -8.58
CA LEU A 27 -1.90 6.96 -8.27
C LEU A 27 -2.06 5.86 -9.32
N LYS A 28 -3.30 5.57 -9.72
CA LYS A 28 -3.59 4.61 -10.79
C LYS A 28 -2.79 4.94 -12.06
N GLY A 29 -2.89 6.17 -12.57
CA GLY A 29 -2.18 6.56 -13.78
C GLY A 29 -0.66 6.45 -13.67
N LYS A 30 -0.06 6.79 -12.52
CA LYS A 30 1.39 6.62 -12.31
C LYS A 30 1.80 5.15 -12.17
N LEU A 31 0.97 4.34 -11.52
CA LEU A 31 1.22 2.90 -11.38
C LEU A 31 1.06 2.17 -12.71
N GLU A 32 0.12 2.56 -13.58
CA GLU A 32 -0.01 1.99 -14.93
C GLU A 32 1.26 2.24 -15.78
N ILE A 33 1.97 3.36 -15.55
CA ILE A 33 3.26 3.61 -16.19
C ILE A 33 4.36 2.70 -15.63
N LEU A 34 4.37 2.46 -14.31
CA LEU A 34 5.36 1.59 -13.67
C LEU A 34 5.11 0.10 -13.97
N PHE A 35 3.85 -0.29 -14.13
CA PHE A 35 3.38 -1.65 -14.35
C PHE A 35 2.60 -1.75 -15.69
N PRO A 36 3.25 -1.54 -16.85
CA PRO A 36 2.55 -1.36 -18.13
C PRO A 36 1.78 -2.60 -18.63
N ASN A 37 2.09 -3.78 -18.12
CA ASN A 37 1.46 -5.05 -18.50
C ASN A 37 0.60 -5.63 -17.36
N THR A 38 0.15 -4.79 -16.43
CA THR A 38 -0.57 -5.23 -15.25
C THR A 38 -1.75 -4.32 -14.98
N ASP A 39 -2.92 -4.91 -14.72
CA ASP A 39 -4.10 -4.14 -14.36
C ASP A 39 -3.87 -3.35 -13.06
N VAL A 40 -4.21 -2.06 -13.08
CA VAL A 40 -4.31 -1.22 -11.88
C VAL A 40 -5.75 -0.76 -11.71
N ARG A 41 -6.30 -0.90 -10.51
CA ARG A 41 -7.71 -0.61 -10.22
C ARG A 41 -7.84 0.31 -9.02
N THR A 42 -8.77 1.26 -9.10
CA THR A 42 -9.25 2.05 -7.95
C THR A 42 -10.46 1.37 -7.33
N GLU A 43 -10.68 1.54 -6.02
CA GLU A 43 -11.87 1.04 -5.31
C GLU A 43 -12.15 -0.47 -5.56
N TRP A 44 -11.10 -1.29 -5.52
CA TRP A 44 -11.18 -2.69 -5.92
C TRP A 44 -11.87 -3.56 -4.85
N ASP A 45 -12.99 -4.19 -5.25
CA ASP A 45 -13.78 -5.15 -4.44
C ASP A 45 -13.08 -6.53 -4.45
N ALA A 46 -12.24 -6.79 -3.45
CA ALA A 46 -11.32 -7.93 -3.45
C ALA A 46 -12.02 -9.29 -3.26
N MET A 47 -13.22 -9.31 -2.66
CA MET A 47 -14.01 -10.52 -2.42
C MET A 47 -15.30 -10.54 -3.25
N ARG A 48 -15.32 -9.84 -4.40
CA ARG A 48 -16.50 -9.76 -5.27
C ARG A 48 -17.10 -11.12 -5.62
N ASP A 49 -16.23 -12.10 -5.89
CA ASP A 49 -16.64 -13.45 -6.33
C ASP A 49 -16.97 -14.37 -5.14
N GLU A 50 -16.66 -13.96 -3.91
CA GLU A 50 -16.81 -14.74 -2.67
C GLU A 50 -18.05 -14.32 -1.86
N ARG A 51 -18.99 -13.58 -2.46
CA ARG A 51 -20.18 -13.04 -1.77
C ARG A 51 -21.03 -14.14 -1.12
N ALA A 52 -21.00 -15.35 -1.67
CA ALA A 52 -21.71 -16.49 -1.11
C ALA A 52 -21.21 -16.88 0.29
N LEU A 53 -19.98 -16.52 0.66
CA LEU A 53 -19.40 -16.81 1.97
C LEU A 53 -19.94 -15.91 3.08
N ASN A 54 -20.69 -14.84 2.75
CA ASN A 54 -21.20 -13.85 3.71
C ASN A 54 -20.11 -13.30 4.65
N ILE A 55 -18.94 -13.02 4.08
CA ILE A 55 -17.78 -12.45 4.78
C ILE A 55 -17.63 -10.96 4.48
N TYR A 56 -16.85 -10.26 5.30
CA TYR A 56 -16.42 -8.91 5.02
C TYR A 56 -15.66 -8.84 3.69
N SER A 57 -16.12 -7.99 2.76
CA SER A 57 -15.40 -7.70 1.51
C SER A 57 -14.68 -6.35 1.62
N PRO A 58 -13.35 -6.34 1.82
CA PRO A 58 -12.58 -5.11 1.81
C PRO A 58 -12.58 -4.50 0.41
N ARG A 59 -12.70 -3.16 0.39
CA ARG A 59 -12.52 -2.37 -0.81
C ARG A 59 -11.22 -1.58 -0.70
N VAL A 60 -10.26 -1.94 -1.53
CA VAL A 60 -8.92 -1.33 -1.53
C VAL A 60 -8.96 -0.05 -2.36
N ASP A 61 -8.40 1.05 -1.85
CA ASP A 61 -8.42 2.34 -2.53
C ASP A 61 -7.73 2.28 -3.90
N VAL A 62 -6.52 1.68 -3.96
CA VAL A 62 -5.79 1.41 -5.20
C VAL A 62 -5.09 0.06 -5.11
N ALA A 63 -5.20 -0.76 -6.16
CA ALA A 63 -4.56 -2.07 -6.19
C ALA A 63 -3.90 -2.34 -7.55
N VAL A 64 -2.75 -3.04 -7.51
CA VAL A 64 -1.99 -3.50 -8.68
C VAL A 64 -2.05 -5.01 -8.74
N GLY A 65 -2.46 -5.55 -9.89
CA GLY A 65 -2.60 -6.98 -10.14
C GLY A 65 -1.27 -7.73 -10.36
N PRO A 66 -1.30 -8.93 -10.94
CA PRO A 66 -2.50 -9.70 -11.32
C PRO A 66 -3.41 -9.97 -10.10
N PHE A 67 -4.72 -10.06 -10.33
CA PHE A 67 -5.73 -10.19 -9.25
C PHE A 67 -6.12 -11.65 -9.04
N ALA A 68 -5.74 -12.21 -7.89
CA ALA A 68 -6.02 -13.59 -7.48
C ALA A 68 -7.44 -13.75 -6.93
N THR A 69 -8.45 -13.75 -7.81
CA THR A 69 -9.83 -14.08 -7.42
C THR A 69 -10.11 -15.58 -7.43
N HIS A 70 -9.57 -16.32 -8.41
CA HIS A 70 -9.82 -17.76 -8.60
C HIS A 70 -8.56 -18.63 -8.61
N GLN A 71 -7.37 -18.02 -8.70
CA GLN A 71 -6.09 -18.71 -8.76
C GLN A 71 -5.02 -17.94 -7.99
N ARG A 72 -3.92 -18.62 -7.65
CA ARG A 72 -2.78 -18.02 -6.96
C ARG A 72 -1.79 -17.45 -7.99
N HIS A 73 -1.19 -16.32 -7.66
CA HIS A 73 -0.24 -15.59 -8.51
C HIS A 73 1.14 -15.42 -7.85
N GLU A 74 1.51 -16.34 -6.95
CA GLU A 74 2.75 -16.26 -6.17
C GLU A 74 4.00 -16.09 -7.05
N LEU A 75 4.11 -16.88 -8.12
CA LEU A 75 5.24 -16.83 -9.05
C LEU A 75 5.27 -15.51 -9.83
N ASP A 76 4.12 -15.06 -10.33
CA ASP A 76 4.01 -13.78 -11.03
C ASP A 76 4.44 -12.61 -10.14
N TYR A 77 4.03 -12.62 -8.87
CA TYR A 77 4.43 -11.60 -7.91
C TYR A 77 5.93 -11.63 -7.60
N ASN A 78 6.54 -12.81 -7.54
CA ASN A 78 7.99 -12.95 -7.37
C ASN A 78 8.74 -12.36 -8.57
N ASP A 79 8.26 -12.64 -9.79
CA ASP A 79 8.85 -12.11 -11.01
C ASP A 79 8.72 -10.59 -11.11
N MET A 80 7.59 -10.02 -10.66
CA MET A 80 7.41 -8.57 -10.57
C MET A 80 8.45 -7.90 -9.66
N PHE A 81 8.79 -8.50 -8.52
CA PHE A 81 9.86 -7.99 -7.65
C PHE A 81 11.24 -8.00 -8.31
N ASN A 82 11.49 -8.92 -9.26
CA ASN A 82 12.78 -9.03 -9.96
C ASN A 82 12.96 -7.98 -11.07
N VAL A 83 11.92 -7.23 -11.44
CA VAL A 83 12.04 -6.14 -12.41
C VAL A 83 12.75 -4.95 -11.77
N ASN A 84 13.90 -4.54 -12.31
CA ASN A 84 14.77 -3.51 -11.73
C ASN A 84 14.05 -2.21 -11.32
N ARG A 85 13.12 -1.71 -12.14
CA ARG A 85 12.35 -0.49 -11.83
C ARG A 85 11.38 -0.69 -10.65
N ILE A 86 10.72 -1.84 -10.59
CA ILE A 86 9.82 -2.22 -9.50
C ILE A 86 10.64 -2.43 -8.22
N ARG A 87 11.77 -3.13 -8.30
CA ARG A 87 12.71 -3.30 -7.19
C ARG A 87 13.15 -1.95 -6.62
N GLY A 88 13.66 -1.06 -7.47
CA GLY A 88 14.11 0.27 -7.05
C GLY A 88 12.98 1.11 -6.44
N PHE A 89 11.75 0.97 -6.94
CA PHE A 89 10.58 1.59 -6.33
C PHE A 89 10.30 1.06 -4.91
N VAL A 90 10.26 -0.26 -4.75
CA VAL A 90 10.00 -0.92 -3.47
C VAL A 90 11.09 -0.62 -2.45
N GLU A 91 12.36 -0.66 -2.84
CA GLU A 91 13.49 -0.31 -1.96
C GLU A 91 13.41 1.14 -1.44
N ARG A 92 12.93 2.09 -2.27
CA ARG A 92 12.64 3.46 -1.81
C ARG A 92 11.50 3.50 -0.80
N LEU A 93 10.40 2.79 -1.05
CA LEU A 93 9.29 2.72 -0.09
C LEU A 93 9.73 2.12 1.25
N ILE A 94 10.58 1.10 1.22
CA ILE A 94 11.15 0.49 2.43
C ILE A 94 11.99 1.51 3.21
N THR A 95 12.81 2.27 2.50
CA THR A 95 13.63 3.34 3.09
C THR A 95 12.74 4.39 3.76
N TYR A 96 11.70 4.88 3.07
CA TYR A 96 10.76 5.83 3.65
C TYR A 96 9.97 5.28 4.84
N ASN A 97 9.55 4.01 4.77
CA ASN A 97 8.90 3.35 5.89
C ASN A 97 9.83 3.27 7.11
N ARG A 98 11.10 2.93 6.91
CA ARG A 98 12.12 2.93 7.98
C ARG A 98 12.24 4.30 8.62
N ASP A 99 12.42 5.34 7.81
CA ASP A 99 12.52 6.72 8.30
C ASP A 99 11.28 7.10 9.12
N ASN A 100 10.08 6.76 8.62
CA ASN A 100 8.82 7.05 9.28
C ASN A 100 8.65 6.32 10.61
N LEU A 101 9.07 5.06 10.71
CA LEU A 101 9.05 4.31 11.97
C LEU A 101 10.03 4.93 12.98
N TYR A 102 11.25 5.25 12.55
CA TYR A 102 12.33 5.76 13.41
C TYR A 102 12.13 7.19 13.89
N ARG A 103 11.30 7.99 13.21
CA ARG A 103 10.85 9.32 13.72
C ARG A 103 10.28 9.26 15.13
N TYR A 104 9.75 8.12 15.55
CA TYR A 104 9.14 7.93 16.86
C TYR A 104 9.94 6.96 17.76
N GLY A 105 11.20 6.67 17.41
CA GLY A 105 12.10 5.76 18.11
C GLY A 105 12.24 4.39 17.42
N ASP A 106 13.16 3.59 17.94
CA ASP A 106 13.67 2.33 17.37
C ASP A 106 12.98 1.06 17.92
N PHE A 107 11.81 1.21 18.56
CA PHE A 107 11.08 0.09 19.17
C PHE A 107 10.61 -0.97 18.16
N VAL A 108 10.51 -0.63 16.88
CA VAL A 108 10.19 -1.58 15.82
C VAL A 108 11.23 -1.43 14.72
N GLU A 109 11.88 -2.52 14.38
CA GLU A 109 12.78 -2.58 13.24
C GLU A 109 11.97 -2.65 11.93
N ALA A 110 12.35 -1.82 10.96
CA ALA A 110 11.75 -1.87 9.63
C ALA A 110 12.23 -3.13 8.89
N GLY A 111 11.31 -3.88 8.29
CA GLY A 111 11.65 -5.06 7.50
C GLY A 111 12.59 -4.75 6.33
N THR A 112 13.48 -5.69 6.02
CA THR A 112 14.31 -5.63 4.80
C THR A 112 13.48 -5.96 3.56
N TYR A 113 14.08 -5.75 2.39
CA TYR A 113 13.48 -6.17 1.11
C TYR A 113 13.15 -7.66 1.13
N GLU A 114 14.09 -8.50 1.58
CA GLU A 114 13.93 -9.94 1.71
C GLU A 114 12.81 -10.28 2.70
N ASN A 115 12.74 -9.58 3.85
CA ASN A 115 11.65 -9.81 4.79
C ASN A 115 10.29 -9.54 4.17
N ILE A 116 10.17 -8.59 3.26
CA ILE A 116 8.89 -8.19 2.66
C ILE A 116 8.50 -9.12 1.51
N ILE A 117 9.41 -9.42 0.58
CA ILE A 117 9.07 -10.20 -0.62
C ILE A 117 8.64 -11.63 -0.30
N TYR A 118 9.04 -12.19 0.84
CA TYR A 118 8.64 -13.55 1.24
C TYR A 118 7.35 -13.61 2.05
N GLN A 119 6.68 -12.48 2.28
CA GLN A 119 5.45 -12.41 3.09
C GLN A 119 4.20 -12.40 2.23
N ASN A 120 3.11 -12.95 2.76
CA ASN A 120 1.82 -13.07 2.08
C ASN A 120 1.91 -13.73 0.68
N LEU A 121 2.44 -14.96 0.63
CA LEU A 121 2.56 -15.77 -0.61
C LEU A 121 1.21 -16.07 -1.27
N ASN A 122 0.11 -15.93 -0.54
CA ASN A 122 -1.24 -16.10 -1.02
C ASN A 122 -2.01 -14.75 -1.09
N ALA A 123 -1.30 -13.69 -1.45
CA ALA A 123 -1.90 -12.39 -1.68
C ALA A 123 -2.97 -12.43 -2.78
N ARG A 124 -3.94 -11.52 -2.67
CA ARG A 124 -5.03 -11.32 -3.63
C ARG A 124 -4.60 -10.36 -4.78
N CYS A 125 -3.58 -9.54 -4.56
CA CYS A 125 -2.98 -8.67 -5.58
C CYS A 125 -1.48 -8.45 -5.29
N PHE A 126 -0.72 -7.92 -6.26
CA PHE A 126 0.69 -7.59 -6.03
C PHE A 126 0.84 -6.44 -5.02
N MET A 127 0.09 -5.36 -5.22
CA MET A 127 0.13 -4.19 -4.33
C MET A 127 -1.27 -3.81 -3.90
N ALA A 128 -1.47 -3.59 -2.60
CA ALA A 128 -2.71 -3.04 -2.04
C ALA A 128 -2.39 -1.75 -1.30
N ILE A 129 -3.03 -0.65 -1.71
CA ILE A 129 -2.81 0.69 -1.18
C ILE A 129 -4.08 1.17 -0.50
N GLU A 130 -3.95 1.62 0.75
CA GLU A 130 -5.02 2.20 1.57
C GLU A 130 -4.63 3.64 1.97
N ILE A 131 -5.50 4.60 1.70
CA ILE A 131 -5.27 6.05 1.85
C ILE A 131 -6.12 6.56 3.02
N GLU A 132 -5.47 6.92 4.12
CA GLU A 132 -6.17 7.33 5.33
C GLU A 132 -6.30 8.86 5.41
N ASN A 133 -7.39 9.38 4.83
CA ASN A 133 -7.67 10.82 4.70
C ASN A 133 -8.26 11.47 5.97
N LYS A 134 -9.52 11.17 6.34
CA LYS A 134 -10.22 11.82 7.47
C LYS A 134 -11.22 10.90 8.19
N VAL A 135 -10.97 9.59 8.26
CA VAL A 135 -11.92 8.64 8.89
C VAL A 135 -11.47 8.27 10.31
N SER A 136 -12.36 7.70 11.14
CA SER A 136 -12.10 7.43 12.55
C SER A 136 -10.93 6.44 12.80
N ARG A 137 -10.43 6.34 14.04
CA ARG A 137 -9.38 5.36 14.45
C ARG A 137 -9.69 3.90 14.08
N LYS A 138 -10.97 3.53 13.93
CA LYS A 138 -11.40 2.18 13.53
C LYS A 138 -11.06 1.84 12.07
N HIS A 139 -10.93 2.85 11.20
CA HIS A 139 -10.56 2.65 9.81
C HIS A 139 -9.05 2.44 9.63
N LEU A 140 -8.25 3.00 10.54
CA LEU A 140 -6.79 2.85 10.49
C LEU A 140 -6.34 1.39 10.65
N MET A 141 -6.89 0.67 11.64
CA MET A 141 -6.60 -0.75 11.81
C MET A 141 -7.15 -1.59 10.65
N GLY A 142 -8.35 -1.26 10.15
CA GLY A 142 -8.93 -1.90 8.98
C GLY A 142 -8.05 -1.75 7.74
N GLY A 143 -7.60 -0.53 7.42
CA GLY A 143 -6.72 -0.26 6.29
C GLY A 143 -5.37 -0.97 6.41
N ALA A 144 -4.77 -0.99 7.60
CA ALA A 144 -3.53 -1.75 7.83
C ALA A 144 -3.72 -3.25 7.57
N ILE A 145 -4.80 -3.84 8.09
CA ILE A 145 -5.12 -5.26 7.88
C ILE A 145 -5.40 -5.53 6.41
N ASN A 146 -6.23 -4.72 5.74
CA ASN A 146 -6.60 -4.92 4.34
C ASN A 146 -5.37 -4.83 3.42
N ALA A 147 -4.56 -3.78 3.56
CA ALA A 147 -3.36 -3.60 2.74
C ALA A 147 -2.41 -4.80 2.90
N SER A 148 -2.15 -5.21 4.14
CA SER A 148 -1.22 -6.31 4.44
C SER A 148 -1.77 -7.69 4.06
N ALA A 149 -3.06 -7.96 4.30
CA ALA A 149 -3.68 -9.26 4.02
C ALA A 149 -3.94 -9.47 2.52
N LEU A 150 -4.26 -8.42 1.77
CA LEU A 150 -4.63 -8.53 0.36
C LEU A 150 -3.44 -8.35 -0.57
N GLY A 151 -2.53 -7.43 -0.25
CA GLY A 151 -1.37 -7.15 -1.07
C GLY A 151 -0.22 -8.11 -0.77
N ARG A 152 0.53 -8.49 -1.80
CA ARG A 152 1.86 -9.06 -1.62
C ARG A 152 2.74 -8.00 -0.94
N LEU A 153 2.64 -6.77 -1.43
CA LEU A 153 3.09 -5.54 -0.79
C LEU A 153 1.88 -4.71 -0.33
N GLY A 154 1.74 -4.52 0.97
CA GLY A 154 0.77 -3.59 1.53
C GLY A 154 1.37 -2.19 1.63
N VAL A 155 0.62 -1.16 1.30
CA VAL A 155 1.02 0.24 1.49
C VAL A 155 -0.12 0.99 2.17
N VAL A 156 0.20 1.74 3.21
CA VAL A 156 -0.72 2.69 3.82
C VAL A 156 -0.19 4.11 3.63
N ILE A 157 -1.04 4.99 3.12
CA ILE A 157 -0.73 6.40 2.87
C ILE A 157 -1.49 7.26 3.88
N PRO A 158 -0.87 7.62 5.02
CA PRO A 158 -1.44 8.59 5.94
C PRO A 158 -1.51 9.97 5.29
N TRP A 159 -2.68 10.61 5.35
CA TRP A 159 -2.89 11.92 4.74
C TRP A 159 -2.32 13.08 5.57
N THR A 160 -2.28 12.90 6.89
CA THR A 160 -1.78 13.88 7.87
C THR A 160 -0.73 13.26 8.78
N ASP A 161 0.08 14.10 9.43
CA ASP A 161 1.10 13.64 10.37
C ASP A 161 0.49 12.92 11.59
N ASP A 162 -0.68 13.34 12.06
CA ASP A 162 -1.41 12.64 13.11
C ASP A 162 -1.76 11.20 12.71
N LYS A 163 -2.10 10.98 11.43
CA LYS A 163 -2.37 9.63 10.89
C LYS A 163 -1.10 8.82 10.74
N LEU A 164 -0.02 9.44 10.30
CA LEU A 164 1.30 8.81 10.25
C LEU A 164 1.70 8.30 11.64
N LYS A 165 1.65 9.17 12.65
CA LYS A 165 1.89 8.83 14.05
C LYS A 165 0.98 7.70 14.54
N ALA A 166 -0.29 7.71 14.15
CA ALA A 166 -1.24 6.69 14.54
C ALA A 166 -0.94 5.30 13.91
N PHE A 167 -0.51 5.24 12.64
CA PHE A 167 -0.04 3.99 12.02
C PHE A 167 1.25 3.47 12.65
N VAL A 168 2.21 4.35 12.94
CA VAL A 168 3.44 3.94 13.64
C VAL A 168 3.09 3.36 15.01
N ARG A 169 2.19 4.01 15.76
CA ARG A 169 1.71 3.46 17.05
C ARG A 169 1.00 2.12 16.90
N LEU A 170 0.23 1.91 15.83
CA LEU A 170 -0.42 0.63 15.56
C LEU A 170 0.61 -0.47 15.33
N VAL A 171 1.60 -0.24 14.46
CA VAL A 171 2.66 -1.24 14.19
C VAL A 171 3.45 -1.56 15.46
N ARG A 172 3.79 -0.55 16.26
CA ARG A 172 4.43 -0.75 17.58
C ARG A 172 3.56 -1.58 18.52
N TYR A 173 2.25 -1.35 18.54
CA TYR A 173 1.34 -2.15 19.35
C TYR A 173 1.29 -3.61 18.89
N LEU A 174 1.20 -3.87 17.57
CA LEU A 174 1.21 -5.23 17.04
C LEU A 174 2.54 -5.95 17.31
N HIS A 175 3.66 -5.23 17.24
CA HIS A 175 4.98 -5.73 17.62
C HIS A 175 5.03 -6.07 19.12
N TYR A 176 4.57 -5.17 19.99
CA TYR A 176 4.49 -5.44 21.42
C TYR A 176 3.65 -6.69 21.73
N LEU A 177 2.51 -6.88 21.07
CA LEU A 177 1.71 -8.09 21.22
C LEU A 177 2.48 -9.35 20.82
N LYS A 178 3.26 -9.28 19.72
CA LYS A 178 4.13 -10.36 19.27
C LYS A 178 5.17 -10.72 20.34
N GLU A 179 5.89 -9.73 20.87
CA GLU A 179 6.92 -9.91 21.90
C GLU A 179 6.35 -10.44 23.23
N ALA A 180 5.08 -10.16 23.51
CA ALA A 180 4.37 -10.65 24.70
C ALA A 180 3.68 -12.01 24.50
N ASP A 181 4.02 -12.75 23.43
CA ASP A 181 3.43 -14.03 23.03
C ASP A 181 1.88 -13.98 22.97
N LYS A 182 1.32 -12.84 22.54
CA LYS A 182 -0.11 -12.66 22.32
C LYS A 182 -0.46 -12.91 20.86
N ASN A 183 -1.70 -13.30 20.63
CA ASN A 183 -2.27 -13.34 19.28
C ASN A 183 -2.16 -11.94 18.64
N THR A 184 -1.57 -11.88 17.45
CA THR A 184 -1.34 -10.64 16.72
C THR A 184 -1.40 -10.90 15.21
N PHE A 185 -1.54 -9.83 14.45
CA PHE A 185 -1.56 -9.87 12.99
C PHE A 185 -0.19 -9.45 12.44
N ASN A 186 0.36 -10.24 11.51
CA ASN A 186 1.67 -9.98 10.93
C ASN A 186 1.55 -8.93 9.81
N THR A 187 2.05 -7.72 10.06
CA THR A 187 2.06 -6.61 9.10
C THR A 187 3.43 -6.38 8.45
N THR A 188 4.32 -7.37 8.43
CA THR A 188 5.70 -7.20 7.93
C THR A 188 5.75 -6.72 6.47
N ASN A 189 4.77 -7.11 5.64
CA ASN A 189 4.69 -6.68 4.25
C ASN A 189 4.03 -5.31 4.04
N MET A 190 3.68 -4.60 5.12
CA MET A 190 3.02 -3.31 5.06
C MET A 190 4.02 -2.17 5.25
N LEU A 191 4.00 -1.21 4.33
CA LEU A 191 4.83 -0.01 4.37
C LEU A 191 3.97 1.22 4.66
N ILE A 192 4.43 2.06 5.59
CA ILE A 192 3.81 3.34 5.93
C ILE A 192 4.60 4.45 5.25
N VAL A 193 4.02 5.10 4.24
CA VAL A 193 4.69 6.14 3.44
C VAL A 193 3.75 7.31 3.19
N THR A 194 4.24 8.54 3.30
CA THR A 194 3.39 9.72 3.04
C THR A 194 3.10 9.86 1.55
N LYS A 195 2.08 10.66 1.22
CA LYS A 195 1.71 10.94 -0.18
C LYS A 195 2.87 11.54 -0.99
N GLU A 196 3.69 12.38 -0.35
CA GLU A 196 4.89 12.99 -0.93
C GLU A 196 5.98 11.94 -1.15
N GLN A 197 6.26 11.10 -0.17
CA GLN A 197 7.25 10.01 -0.29
C GLN A 197 6.88 9.04 -1.41
N PHE A 198 5.61 8.64 -1.49
CA PHE A 198 5.13 7.74 -2.55
C PHE A 198 5.26 8.38 -3.93
N HIS A 199 4.89 9.67 -4.05
CA HIS A 199 5.07 10.43 -5.29
C HIS A 199 6.54 10.52 -5.72
N THR A 200 7.45 10.82 -4.79
CA THR A 200 8.88 10.90 -5.07
C THR A 200 9.40 9.54 -5.54
N ALA A 201 9.04 8.46 -4.85
CA ALA A 201 9.43 7.10 -5.24
C ALA A 201 8.97 6.75 -6.66
N LEU A 202 7.73 7.10 -7.03
CA LEU A 202 7.20 6.92 -8.40
C LEU A 202 7.96 7.77 -9.42
N SER A 203 8.17 9.05 -9.13
CA SER A 203 8.81 9.98 -10.06
C SER A 203 10.25 9.58 -10.37
N ASP A 204 10.98 9.10 -9.36
CA ASP A 204 12.39 8.70 -9.51
C ASP A 204 12.56 7.49 -10.42
N VAL A 205 11.61 6.55 -10.42
CA VAL A 205 11.69 5.33 -11.28
C VAL A 205 11.03 5.53 -12.64
N ILE A 206 10.12 6.50 -12.78
CA ILE A 206 9.44 6.80 -14.05
C ILE A 206 10.31 7.68 -14.95
N ARG A 207 11.16 8.54 -14.38
CA ARG A 207 12.06 9.45 -15.14
C ARG A 207 13.35 8.80 -15.64
N VAL A 208 13.65 7.58 -15.19
CA VAL A 208 14.78 6.74 -15.64
C VAL A 208 14.29 5.78 -16.72
#